data_AF-A0A7W1DTX4-F1
#
_entry.id   AF-A0A7W1DTX4-F1
#
_cell.length_a   1.000
_cell.length_b   1.000
_cell.length_c   1.000
_cell.angle_alpha   90.00
_cell.angle_beta   90.00
_cell.angle_gamma   90.00
#
_symmetry.space_group_name_H-M   'P 1'
#
loop_
_entity.id
_entity.type
_entity.pdbx_description
1 polymer ?
#
loop_
_entity_poly.entity_id
_entity_poly.type
_entity_poly.pdbx_seq_one_letter_code
_entity_poly.pdbx_strand_id
1 'polypeptide(L)'
;MRIESIAISGFRCFGPEPLRVDLAGDLTAVVGSNASGKTALLQAIVKCFGVTRAERAIEPSDFHIASDEDPTERKDRDLSIDVIVALPEFTTGTPPAATVAQVFRHMRIERPGAAPVCRIRLEAQWEDDGTADGEITQELFWVDTLDEAVDDDKRSTLSAADRALIQLY
;
A
#
# COMPACT_ATOMS: atom_id res chain seq x y z
N MET A 1 2.87 15.30 -3.23
CA MET A 1 2.38 13.91 -3.36
C MET A 1 1.35 13.63 -2.30
N ARG A 2 0.26 12.94 -2.64
CA ARG A 2 -0.76 12.48 -1.67
C ARG A 2 -1.32 11.13 -2.07
N ILE A 3 -1.77 10.33 -1.12
CA ILE A 3 -2.47 9.06 -1.42
C ILE A 3 -3.83 9.40 -2.03
N GLU A 4 -4.08 8.91 -3.23
CA GLU A 4 -5.37 9.03 -3.94
C GLU A 4 -6.28 7.86 -3.60
N SER A 5 -5.73 6.65 -3.56
CA SER A 5 -6.48 5.45 -3.22
C SER A 5 -5.57 4.36 -2.65
N ILE A 6 -6.18 3.44 -1.91
CA ILE A 6 -5.54 2.26 -1.37
C ILE A 6 -6.43 1.04 -1.61
N ALA A 7 -5.87 -0.03 -2.17
CA ALA A 7 -6.51 -1.33 -2.27
C ALA A 7 -5.82 -2.33 -1.35
N ILE A 8 -6.60 -3.02 -0.52
CA ILE A 8 -6.09 -3.90 0.53
C ILE A 8 -6.65 -5.30 0.34
N SER A 9 -5.78 -6.31 0.40
CA SER A 9 -6.12 -7.73 0.33
C SER A 9 -5.31 -8.50 1.37
N GLY A 10 -5.93 -9.48 2.03
CA GLY A 10 -5.28 -10.39 2.97
C GLY A 10 -4.78 -9.73 4.26
N PHE A 11 -5.22 -8.51 4.59
CA PHE A 11 -4.73 -7.76 5.74
C PHE A 11 -5.80 -7.65 6.84
N ARG A 12 -5.56 -8.28 8.00
CA ARG A 12 -6.42 -8.23 9.19
C ARG A 12 -7.89 -8.57 8.87
N CYS A 13 -8.78 -7.59 8.85
CA CYS A 13 -10.20 -7.77 8.55
C CYS A 13 -10.53 -7.68 7.05
N PHE A 14 -9.56 -7.31 6.20
CA PHE A 14 -9.71 -7.31 4.76
C PHE A 14 -9.41 -8.72 4.25
N GLY A 15 -10.41 -9.34 3.64
CA GLY A 15 -10.31 -10.68 3.08
C GLY A 15 -9.37 -10.77 1.87
N PRO A 16 -9.30 -11.95 1.22
CA PRO A 16 -8.42 -12.15 0.07
C PRO A 16 -8.85 -11.34 -1.15
N GLU A 17 -10.13 -11.01 -1.28
CA GLU A 17 -10.62 -10.13 -2.35
C GLU A 17 -10.17 -8.68 -2.09
N PRO A 18 -9.44 -8.04 -3.03
CA PRO A 18 -8.97 -6.68 -2.86
C PRO A 18 -10.11 -5.69 -2.69
N LEU A 19 -10.09 -4.92 -1.60
CA LEU A 19 -11.02 -3.83 -1.37
C LEU A 19 -10.34 -2.48 -1.60
N ARG A 20 -10.83 -1.73 -2.59
CA ARG A 20 -10.36 -0.37 -2.90
C ARG A 20 -11.09 0.68 -2.06
N VAL A 21 -10.33 1.63 -1.51
CA VAL A 21 -10.80 2.82 -0.81
C VAL A 21 -10.18 4.05 -1.47
N ASP A 22 -11.02 4.94 -2.00
CA ASP A 22 -10.58 6.24 -2.51
C ASP A 22 -10.51 7.26 -1.35
N LEU A 23 -9.45 8.06 -1.33
CA LEU A 23 -9.24 9.10 -0.32
C LEU A 23 -9.62 10.47 -0.90
N ALA A 24 -10.43 11.21 -0.13
CA ALA A 24 -10.84 12.55 -0.46
C ALA A 24 -9.68 13.53 -0.22
N GLY A 25 -8.84 13.70 -1.24
CA GLY A 25 -7.84 14.76 -1.41
C GLY A 25 -7.31 15.42 -0.13
N ASP A 26 -7.96 16.51 0.27
CA ASP A 26 -7.46 17.38 1.34
C ASP A 26 -7.88 16.94 2.75
N LEU A 27 -9.00 16.22 2.87
CA LEU A 27 -9.49 15.70 4.15
C LEU A 27 -10.34 14.45 3.91
N THR A 28 -9.85 13.32 4.42
CA THR A 28 -10.60 12.05 4.41
C THR A 28 -11.04 11.69 5.82
N ALA A 29 -12.35 11.62 6.04
CA ALA A 29 -12.93 11.12 7.29
C ALA A 29 -13.37 9.66 7.11
N VAL A 30 -12.82 8.76 7.92
CA VAL A 30 -13.19 7.33 7.91
C VAL A 30 -14.21 7.06 9.02
N VAL A 31 -15.46 6.77 8.66
CA VAL A 31 -16.57 6.57 9.60
C VAL A 31 -17.19 5.17 9.42
N GLY A 32 -17.60 4.55 10.52
CA GLY A 32 -18.14 3.19 10.54
C GLY A 32 -18.25 2.64 11.96
N SER A 33 -18.92 1.51 12.13
CA SER A 33 -19.08 0.83 13.42
C SER A 33 -17.77 0.30 13.99
N ASN A 34 -17.75 -0.11 15.26
CA ASN A 34 -16.61 -0.83 15.81
C ASN A 34 -16.33 -2.10 14.99
N ALA A 35 -15.05 -2.44 14.84
CA ALA A 35 -14.58 -3.54 14.00
C ALA A 35 -14.90 -3.44 12.49
N SER A 36 -15.36 -2.29 11.98
CA SER A 36 -15.61 -2.09 10.55
C SER A 36 -14.35 -1.87 9.68
N GLY A 37 -13.16 -2.19 10.19
CA GLY A 37 -11.90 -2.06 9.46
C GLY A 37 -11.24 -0.68 9.38
N LYS A 38 -11.78 0.35 10.04
CA LYS A 38 -11.18 1.71 10.03
C LYS A 38 -9.74 1.74 10.51
N THR A 39 -9.47 1.10 11.66
CA THR A 39 -8.13 1.02 12.22
C THR A 39 -7.21 0.19 11.34
N ALA A 40 -7.72 -0.87 10.73
CA ALA A 40 -6.93 -1.69 9.80
C ALA A 40 -6.54 -0.88 8.55
N LEU A 41 -7.45 -0.06 7.99
CA LEU A 41 -7.13 0.84 6.87
C LEU A 41 -5.99 1.81 7.22
N LEU A 42 -6.08 2.48 8.37
CA LEU A 42 -5.02 3.40 8.82
C LEU A 42 -3.71 2.66 9.08
N GLN A 43 -3.77 1.44 9.63
CA GLN A 43 -2.59 0.62 9.88
C GLN A 43 -1.94 0.15 8.59
N ALA A 44 -2.71 -0.20 7.55
CA ALA A 44 -2.17 -0.52 6.22
C ALA A 44 -1.36 0.65 5.65
N ILE A 45 -1.89 1.88 5.78
CA ILE A 45 -1.17 3.11 5.39
C ILE A 45 0.14 3.26 6.18
N VAL A 46 0.12 2.98 7.49
CA VAL A 46 1.32 3.00 8.36
C VAL A 46 2.33 1.92 7.96
N LYS A 47 1.90 0.70 7.58
CA LYS A 47 2.81 -0.33 7.07
C LYS A 47 3.53 0.14 5.80
N CYS A 48 2.85 0.89 4.93
CA CYS A 48 3.43 1.45 3.71
C CYS A 48 4.28 2.71 3.93
N PHE A 49 3.96 3.61 4.85
CA PHE A 49 4.64 4.92 4.94
C PHE A 49 4.95 5.40 6.37
N GLY A 50 4.90 4.51 7.36
CA GLY A 50 5.30 4.80 8.74
C GLY A 50 6.72 5.35 8.82
N VAL A 51 7.00 6.15 9.84
CA VAL A 51 8.26 6.87 10.00
C VAL A 51 9.37 5.89 10.43
N THR A 52 9.05 5.05 11.39
CA THR A 52 9.99 4.08 11.97
C THR A 52 9.96 2.77 11.21
N ARG A 53 11.02 1.96 11.33
CA ARG A 53 11.01 0.59 10.78
C ARG A 53 9.98 -0.29 11.49
N ALA A 54 9.77 -0.10 12.79
CA ALA A 54 8.83 -0.88 13.59
C ALA A 54 7.38 -0.66 13.11
N GLU A 55 6.97 0.59 12.88
CA GLU A 55 5.66 0.91 12.30
C GLU A 55 5.44 0.26 10.93
N ARG A 56 6.51 0.03 10.18
CA ARG A 56 6.49 -0.50 8.81
C ARG A 56 6.65 -2.02 8.73
N ALA A 57 6.95 -2.69 9.84
CA ALA A 57 7.16 -4.12 9.87
C ALA A 57 5.80 -4.82 9.86
N ILE A 58 5.60 -5.78 8.97
CA ILE A 58 4.47 -6.69 8.97
C ILE A 58 4.67 -7.72 10.08
N GLU A 59 3.60 -7.97 10.83
CA GLU A 59 3.56 -8.94 11.93
C GLU A 59 2.63 -10.10 11.56
N PRO A 60 2.74 -11.27 12.21
CA PRO A 60 1.82 -12.39 11.95
C PRO A 60 0.34 -12.00 12.13
N SER A 61 0.06 -11.09 13.05
CA SER A 61 -1.30 -10.58 13.32
C SER A 61 -1.86 -9.66 12.23
N ASP A 62 -1.04 -9.24 11.27
CA ASP A 62 -1.47 -8.44 10.13
C ASP A 62 -2.11 -9.27 9.03
N PHE A 63 -1.87 -10.57 8.97
CA PHE A 63 -2.47 -11.46 7.97
C PHE A 63 -3.94 -11.76 8.29
N HIS A 64 -4.76 -11.81 7.25
CA HIS A 64 -6.16 -12.16 7.38
C HIS A 64 -6.33 -13.63 7.77
N ILE A 65 -7.29 -13.87 8.66
CA ILE A 65 -7.77 -15.20 9.04
C ILE A 65 -9.28 -15.19 8.82
N ALA A 66 -9.79 -16.13 8.02
CA ALA A 66 -11.21 -16.21 7.77
C ALA A 66 -11.97 -16.58 9.05
N SER A 67 -13.23 -16.14 9.19
CA SER A 67 -14.00 -16.36 10.42
C SER A 67 -14.33 -17.82 10.71
N ASP A 68 -14.30 -18.66 9.66
CA ASP A 68 -14.53 -20.10 9.70
C ASP A 68 -13.23 -20.92 9.73
N GLU A 69 -12.07 -20.25 9.71
CA GLU A 69 -10.75 -20.87 9.81
C GLU A 69 -10.29 -20.98 11.26
N ASP A 70 -9.61 -22.07 11.60
CA ASP A 70 -8.96 -22.22 12.90
C ASP A 70 -7.68 -21.35 12.94
N PRO A 71 -7.57 -20.36 13.83
CA PRO A 71 -6.39 -19.50 13.92
C PRO A 71 -5.09 -20.24 14.25
N THR A 72 -5.18 -21.49 14.73
CA THR A 72 -4.02 -22.34 15.03
C THR A 72 -3.52 -23.12 13.81
N GLU A 73 -4.28 -23.15 12.71
CA GLU A 73 -3.82 -23.74 11.47
C GLU A 73 -2.69 -22.90 10.86
N ARG A 74 -1.57 -23.56 10.62
CA ARG A 74 -0.35 -22.98 10.04
C ARG A 74 -0.41 -23.10 8.52
N LYS A 75 -1.17 -22.20 7.91
CA LYS A 75 -1.27 -22.09 6.45
C LYS A 75 -0.46 -20.90 5.98
N ASP A 76 0.16 -21.03 4.82
CA ASP A 76 0.83 -19.91 4.17
C ASP A 76 -0.19 -18.80 3.88
N ARG A 77 0.21 -17.55 4.08
CA ARG A 77 -0.68 -16.40 3.92
C ARG A 77 0.00 -15.29 3.15
N ASP A 78 -0.76 -14.70 2.26
CA ASP A 78 -0.35 -13.54 1.48
C ASP A 78 -1.19 -12.33 1.87
N LEU A 79 -0.57 -11.16 1.86
CA LEU A 79 -1.26 -9.88 1.90
C LEU A 79 -0.67 -8.93 0.89
N SER A 80 -1.50 -8.01 0.39
CA SER A 80 -1.02 -6.90 -0.42
C SER A 80 -1.75 -5.60 -0.12
N ILE A 81 -0.99 -4.50 -0.19
CA ILE A 81 -1.48 -3.14 -0.06
C ILE A 81 -1.00 -2.36 -1.28
N ASP A 82 -1.93 -2.02 -2.17
CA ASP A 82 -1.67 -1.30 -3.40
C ASP A 82 -2.11 0.16 -3.25
N VAL A 83 -1.24 1.10 -3.55
CA VAL A 83 -1.42 2.53 -3.27
C VAL A 83 -1.21 3.34 -4.54
N ILE A 84 -2.22 4.13 -4.90
CA ILE A 84 -2.10 5.15 -5.93
C ILE A 84 -1.80 6.48 -5.26
N VAL A 85 -0.74 7.14 -5.73
CA VAL A 85 -0.25 8.43 -5.24
C VAL A 85 -0.47 9.47 -6.32
N ALA A 86 -1.31 10.46 -6.03
CA ALA A 86 -1.54 11.60 -6.90
C ALA A 86 -0.42 12.65 -6.77
N LEU A 87 -0.17 13.32 -7.90
CA LEU A 87 0.77 14.43 -8.03
C LEU A 87 0.00 15.74 -8.33
N PRO A 88 -0.66 16.35 -7.34
CA PRO A 88 -1.47 17.56 -7.53
C PRO A 88 -0.68 18.77 -8.04
N GLU A 89 0.65 18.73 -7.95
CA GLU A 89 1.54 19.77 -8.47
C GLU A 89 1.44 19.93 -10.00
N PHE A 90 0.93 18.93 -10.73
CA PHE A 90 0.70 19.00 -12.17
C PHE A 90 -0.65 19.62 -12.57
N THR A 91 -1.58 19.80 -11.63
CA THR A 91 -2.91 20.35 -11.95
C THR A 91 -3.02 21.85 -11.69
N THR A 92 -2.12 22.43 -10.89
CA THR A 92 -2.22 23.83 -10.41
C THR A 92 -1.19 24.80 -11.02
N GLY A 93 -0.40 24.36 -12.01
CA GLY A 93 0.23 25.29 -12.96
C GLY A 93 1.51 26.01 -12.50
N THR A 94 2.32 25.43 -11.61
CA THR A 94 3.80 25.57 -11.58
C THR A 94 4.34 24.51 -10.61
N PRO A 95 4.94 23.40 -11.09
CA PRO A 95 5.45 22.38 -10.20
C PRO A 95 6.70 22.88 -9.47
N PRO A 96 6.84 22.67 -8.14
CA PRO A 96 8.13 22.76 -7.47
C PRO A 96 9.06 21.70 -8.08
N ALA A 97 10.12 22.13 -8.77
CA ALA A 97 10.97 21.26 -9.59
C ALA A 97 11.65 20.09 -8.83
N ALA A 98 11.75 20.16 -7.49
CA ALA A 98 12.55 19.23 -6.70
C ALA A 98 11.92 17.83 -6.53
N THR A 99 10.64 17.75 -6.13
CA THR A 99 9.99 16.46 -5.79
C THR A 99 9.53 15.71 -7.05
N VAL A 100 9.11 16.46 -8.07
CA VAL A 100 8.62 15.92 -9.36
C VAL A 100 9.75 15.24 -10.15
N ALA A 101 10.95 15.81 -10.15
CA ALA A 101 12.08 15.26 -10.91
C ALA A 101 12.53 13.88 -10.39
N GLN A 102 12.35 13.59 -9.10
CA GLN A 102 12.86 12.37 -8.48
C GLN A 102 12.02 11.13 -8.82
N VAL A 103 10.70 11.28 -8.95
CA VAL A 103 9.79 10.15 -9.25
C VAL A 103 9.32 10.09 -10.70
N PHE A 104 9.82 10.96 -11.58
CA PHE A 104 9.36 11.08 -12.97
C PHE A 104 9.34 9.73 -13.72
N ARG A 105 10.32 8.86 -13.48
CA ARG A 105 10.42 7.52 -14.09
C ARG A 105 9.27 6.57 -13.71
N HIS A 106 8.64 6.78 -12.55
CA HIS A 106 7.57 5.94 -12.01
C HIS A 106 6.17 6.53 -12.24
N MET A 107 6.07 7.69 -12.89
CA MET A 107 4.79 8.32 -13.19
C MET A 107 4.06 7.57 -14.30
N ARG A 108 2.75 7.40 -14.13
CA ARG A 108 1.85 6.82 -15.12
C ARG A 108 0.63 7.72 -15.30
N ILE A 109 0.08 7.68 -16.50
CA ILE A 109 -1.11 8.44 -16.86
C ILE A 109 -2.20 7.39 -17.15
N GLU A 110 -3.25 7.40 -16.35
CA GLU A 110 -4.36 6.44 -16.47
C GLU A 110 -5.06 6.53 -17.83
N ARG A 111 -5.27 7.76 -18.30
CA ARG A 111 -5.94 8.04 -19.58
C ARG A 111 -5.50 9.38 -20.16
N PRO A 112 -5.60 9.59 -21.48
CA PRO A 112 -5.27 10.87 -22.09
C PRO A 112 -5.96 12.05 -21.39
N GLY A 113 -5.17 13.02 -20.92
CA GLY A 113 -5.65 14.20 -20.20
C GLY A 113 -5.83 14.05 -18.69
N ALA A 114 -5.61 12.87 -18.11
CA ALA A 114 -5.54 12.69 -16.66
C ALA A 114 -4.21 13.22 -16.09
N ALA A 115 -4.23 13.61 -14.82
CA ALA A 115 -3.01 13.95 -14.09
C ALA A 115 -2.15 12.68 -13.90
N PRO A 116 -0.81 12.80 -13.91
CA PRO A 116 0.06 11.68 -13.63
C PRO A 116 -0.11 11.21 -12.17
N VAL A 117 -0.01 9.90 -11.98
CA VAL A 117 -0.02 9.22 -10.68
C VAL A 117 1.21 8.30 -10.59
N CYS A 118 1.58 7.93 -9.37
CA CYS A 118 2.52 6.82 -9.15
C CYS A 118 1.79 5.68 -8.44
N ARG A 119 2.20 4.44 -8.67
CA ARG A 119 1.65 3.26 -7.98
C ARG A 119 2.73 2.56 -7.17
N ILE A 120 2.42 2.24 -5.93
CA ILE A 120 3.29 1.52 -5.00
C ILE A 120 2.54 0.32 -4.50
N ARG A 121 3.22 -0.82 -4.40
CA ARG A 121 2.63 -2.02 -3.82
C ARG A 121 3.53 -2.56 -2.71
N LEU A 122 2.91 -2.86 -1.57
CA LEU A 122 3.47 -3.71 -0.53
C LEU A 122 2.93 -5.11 -0.74
N GLU A 123 3.80 -6.10 -0.76
CA GLU A 123 3.45 -7.51 -0.71
C GLU A 123 4.17 -8.14 0.48
N ALA A 124 3.48 -9.01 1.21
CA ALA A 124 4.09 -9.78 2.27
C ALA A 124 3.51 -11.19 2.30
N GLN A 125 4.37 -12.14 2.63
CA GLN A 125 4.03 -13.55 2.75
C GLN A 125 4.44 -14.04 4.14
N TRP A 126 3.61 -14.89 4.72
CA TRP A 126 3.90 -15.64 5.92
C TRP A 126 3.99 -17.11 5.54
N GLU A 127 5.10 -17.75 5.88
CA GLU A 127 5.34 -19.18 5.67
C GLU A 127 5.63 -19.87 7.01
N ASP A 128 5.20 -21.13 7.14
CA ASP A 128 5.52 -21.93 8.32
C ASP A 128 6.94 -22.50 8.24
N ASP A 129 7.88 -21.83 8.92
CA ASP A 129 9.26 -22.29 9.09
C ASP A 129 9.46 -23.19 10.32
N GLY A 130 8.38 -23.53 11.03
CA GLY A 130 8.40 -24.34 12.25
C GLY A 130 8.75 -23.57 13.53
N THR A 131 9.05 -22.27 13.46
CA THR A 131 9.17 -21.39 14.64
C THR A 131 7.80 -20.94 15.11
N ALA A 132 7.68 -20.29 16.28
CA ALA A 132 6.38 -19.79 16.76
C ALA A 132 5.80 -18.65 15.89
N ASP A 133 6.68 -17.83 15.33
CA ASP A 133 6.30 -16.61 14.59
C ASP A 133 6.24 -16.84 13.08
N GLY A 134 6.76 -17.96 12.57
CA GLY A 134 6.90 -18.22 11.14
C GLY A 134 7.97 -17.35 10.49
N GLU A 135 8.14 -17.49 9.18
CA GLU A 135 8.96 -16.57 8.38
C GLU A 135 8.05 -15.56 7.66
N ILE A 136 8.35 -14.27 7.84
CA ILE A 136 7.66 -13.18 7.13
C ILE A 136 8.62 -12.56 6.13
N THR A 137 8.26 -12.63 4.86
CA THR A 137 8.88 -11.84 3.80
C THR A 137 7.99 -10.63 3.51
N GLN A 138 8.60 -9.47 3.29
CA GLN A 138 7.87 -8.27 2.87
C GLN A 138 8.69 -7.44 1.90
N GLU A 139 8.03 -6.95 0.85
CA GLU A 139 8.63 -6.08 -0.14
C GLU A 139 7.72 -4.88 -0.41
N LEU A 140 8.34 -3.73 -0.67
CA LEU A 140 7.66 -2.50 -1.09
C LEU A 140 8.35 -1.99 -2.34
N PHE A 141 7.60 -1.85 -3.43
CA PHE A 141 8.15 -1.51 -4.73
C PHE A 141 7.24 -0.56 -5.50
N TRP A 142 7.83 0.13 -6.46
CA TRP A 142 7.13 0.88 -7.49
C TRP A 142 6.52 -0.09 -8.50
N VAL A 143 5.31 0.23 -8.95
CA VAL A 143 4.62 -0.50 -10.02
C VAL A 143 4.55 0.39 -11.26
N ASP A 144 5.13 -0.12 -12.33
CA ASP A 144 5.33 0.55 -13.60
C ASP A 144 4.15 0.35 -14.58
N THR A 145 2.99 -0.09 -14.08
CA THR A 145 1.71 -0.22 -14.79
C THR A 145 0.51 0.15 -13.90
N LEU A 146 -0.62 0.50 -14.50
CA LEU A 146 -1.90 0.72 -13.81
C LEU A 146 -2.88 -0.46 -13.98
N ASP A 147 -2.48 -1.51 -14.71
CA ASP A 147 -3.27 -2.73 -14.86
C ASP A 147 -3.35 -3.51 -13.55
N GLU A 148 -4.42 -4.28 -13.32
CA GLU A 148 -4.56 -5.07 -12.09
C GLU A 148 -3.41 -6.08 -11.90
N ALA A 149 -3.01 -6.75 -12.99
CA ALA A 149 -1.88 -7.66 -12.99
C ALA A 149 -0.55 -6.89 -12.94
N VAL A 150 0.33 -7.31 -12.02
CA VAL A 150 1.67 -6.74 -11.85
C VAL A 150 2.70 -7.81 -12.13
N ASP A 151 3.15 -7.86 -13.38
CA ASP A 151 4.27 -8.70 -13.81
C ASP A 151 5.58 -8.21 -13.18
N ASP A 152 6.53 -9.13 -12.95
CA ASP A 152 7.80 -8.83 -12.30
C ASP A 152 8.65 -7.80 -13.05
N ASP A 153 8.55 -7.73 -14.38
CA ASP A 153 9.24 -6.74 -15.21
C ASP A 153 8.65 -5.33 -15.09
N LYS A 154 7.51 -5.18 -14.39
CA LYS A 154 6.88 -3.90 -14.04
C LYS A 154 7.15 -3.50 -12.59
N ARG A 155 8.07 -4.18 -11.89
CA ARG A 155 8.42 -3.89 -10.51
C ARG A 155 9.79 -3.23 -10.46
N SER A 156 9.90 -2.15 -9.68
CA SER A 156 11.18 -1.51 -9.41
C SER A 156 11.33 -1.14 -7.94
N THR A 157 12.52 -1.31 -7.39
CA THR A 157 12.76 -1.10 -5.95
C THR A 157 12.41 0.31 -5.53
N LEU A 158 11.63 0.43 -4.45
CA LEU A 158 11.30 1.71 -3.85
C LEU A 158 12.37 2.08 -2.81
N SER A 159 13.15 3.13 -3.11
CA SER A 159 14.22 3.58 -2.21
C SER A 159 13.67 4.25 -0.94
N ALA A 160 14.44 4.27 0.14
CA ALA A 160 14.04 4.95 1.38
C ALA A 160 13.84 6.47 1.17
N ALA A 161 14.63 7.08 0.28
CA ALA A 161 14.50 8.50 -0.06
C ALA A 161 13.18 8.76 -0.80
N ASP A 162 12.86 7.92 -1.79
CA ASP A 162 11.60 8.00 -2.55
C ASP A 162 10.38 7.79 -1.63
N ARG A 163 10.46 6.81 -0.72
CA ARG A 163 9.42 6.57 0.30
C ARG A 163 9.13 7.80 1.15
N ALA A 164 10.17 8.54 1.52
CA ALA A 164 10.05 9.72 2.39
C ALA A 164 9.42 10.93 1.69
N LEU A 165 9.29 10.91 0.35
CA LEU A 165 8.58 11.96 -0.40
C LEU A 165 7.06 11.88 -0.20
N ILE A 166 6.56 10.74 0.27
CA ILE A 166 5.14 10.52 0.57
C ILE A 166 4.93 10.85 2.03
N GLN A 167 4.55 12.10 2.29
CA GLN A 167 4.37 12.62 3.64
C GLN A 167 2.94 12.34 4.12
N LEU A 168 2.84 11.60 5.23
CA LEU A 168 1.64 11.52 6.05
C LEU A 168 1.83 12.49 7.22
N TYR A 169 1.17 13.64 7.16
CA TYR A 169 1.07 14.57 8.28
C TYR A 169 -0.24 14.36 9.03
#